data_AF-A0A8T9B0H1-F1
#
_entry.id   AF-A0A8T9B0H1-F1
#
_cell.length_a   1.000
_cell.length_b   1.000
_cell.length_c   1.000
_cell.angle_alpha   90.00
_cell.angle_beta   90.00
_cell.angle_gamma   90.00
#
_symmetry.space_group_name_H-M   'P 1'
#
loop_
_entity.id
_entity.type
_entity.pdbx_description
1 polymer ?
#
loop_
_entity_poly.entity_id
_entity_poly.type
_entity_poly.pdbx_seq_one_letter_code
_entity_poly.pdbx_strand_id
1 'polypeptide(L)'
;MPWSKADVGSQRQRQFKASVPGALRRRKPRRKPKAGSKEDGDPIANLPRHPAAKAVAPYSPRSELEDSYLRFLIYHYVTVVCVRTLTCVGPRFEWYPLAVRDDAFFHSLMSSTSSHASYLQQHEVPRDYFYHRGVAIRLLNARLERGDHDLGTINTVCVFAQQEAFGNRPKTAKTHMMGLLQLVKASGGMEGLSSDPKTLRHMYFTDLAGAITLSAKPILEPSIDISDFETYFGQPSADTISYVQTFRTRLYNFTTSHLSNVAATALWGLRNITKLRDDFHEGTASPDTELSTDIQFTDRVEVLERLVHQLWYVEDGQDEQHAIFRTFGWTCLIYIYTILRELPKELAINTMLAGRIKSALESRMELNVLLATFKDLFLWEMFVCGRVADGRDRTFFASKATKILITRKLEHQEGILGAAEAFLWPERHVSGTPSSAALSGHDHEMTDE
;
A
#
# COMPACT_ATOMS: atom_id res chain seq x y z
N MET A 1 -37.71 -19.33 37.78
CA MET A 1 -39.13 -18.94 37.99
C MET A 1 -39.18 -17.87 39.08
N PRO A 2 -40.26 -17.07 39.22
CA PRO A 2 -40.98 -16.26 38.23
C PRO A 2 -40.98 -14.74 38.64
N TRP A 3 -41.02 -13.74 37.75
CA TRP A 3 -42.20 -13.10 37.12
C TRP A 3 -43.36 -12.63 38.03
N SER A 4 -43.56 -11.31 38.19
CA SER A 4 -44.85 -10.55 38.25
C SER A 4 -44.58 -9.03 38.47
N LYS A 5 -44.86 -8.12 37.52
CA LYS A 5 -46.01 -7.16 37.43
C LYS A 5 -46.26 -6.31 38.70
N ALA A 6 -46.09 -4.98 38.66
CA ALA A 6 -47.10 -3.93 38.38
C ALA A 6 -48.06 -3.67 39.58
N ASP A 7 -48.60 -2.48 39.89
CA ASP A 7 -49.04 -1.37 39.02
C ASP A 7 -49.38 -0.08 39.85
N VAL A 8 -49.66 1.07 39.19
CA VAL A 8 -50.31 2.33 39.69
C VAL A 8 -49.61 3.10 40.84
N GLY A 9 -49.52 4.45 40.91
CA GLY A 9 -49.93 5.56 40.03
C GLY A 9 -50.40 6.78 40.86
N SER A 10 -50.03 8.02 40.49
CA SER A 10 -50.64 9.26 41.05
C SER A 10 -50.23 10.53 40.27
N GLN A 11 -51.20 11.23 39.68
CA GLN A 11 -51.03 12.59 39.12
C GLN A 11 -51.04 13.67 40.21
N ARG A 12 -50.43 14.84 39.94
CA ARG A 12 -50.92 16.13 40.48
C ARG A 12 -50.55 17.32 39.57
N GLN A 13 -51.56 18.00 39.05
CA GLN A 13 -51.46 19.30 38.37
C GLN A 13 -51.61 20.47 39.36
N ARG A 14 -51.05 21.63 38.99
CA ARG A 14 -51.55 23.04 39.14
C ARG A 14 -50.41 23.97 38.68
N GLN A 15 -50.42 24.68 37.55
CA GLN A 15 -51.27 25.78 37.00
C GLN A 15 -51.19 27.14 37.74
N PHE A 16 -51.51 28.20 36.96
CA PHE A 16 -51.56 29.66 37.26
C PHE A 16 -50.22 30.43 37.11
N LYS A 17 -50.15 31.63 36.47
CA LYS A 17 -51.08 32.38 35.58
C LYS A 17 -50.29 33.42 34.74
N ALA A 18 -50.90 34.04 33.73
CA ALA A 18 -50.26 35.00 32.80
C ALA A 18 -50.85 36.43 32.87
N SER A 19 -50.14 37.44 32.34
CA SER A 19 -50.72 38.71 31.82
C SER A 19 -49.76 39.56 30.95
N VAL A 20 -50.36 40.36 30.04
CA VAL A 20 -49.81 41.21 28.94
C VAL A 20 -50.77 42.44 28.81
N PRO A 21 -50.55 43.58 28.05
CA PRO A 21 -49.81 43.74 26.77
C PRO A 21 -49.07 45.10 26.55
N GLY A 22 -48.64 45.38 25.30
CA GLY A 22 -48.30 46.73 24.78
C GLY A 22 -47.08 46.73 23.82
N ALA A 23 -47.17 46.45 22.51
CA ALA A 23 -47.91 47.08 21.40
C ALA A 23 -47.34 48.43 20.89
N LEU A 24 -46.66 48.43 19.73
CA LEU A 24 -46.81 49.46 18.67
C LEU A 24 -46.24 48.99 17.31
N ARG A 25 -46.89 49.44 16.21
CA ARG A 25 -46.65 48.99 14.82
C ARG A 25 -45.68 49.92 14.07
N ARG A 26 -44.96 49.39 13.07
CA ARG A 26 -44.76 50.08 11.77
C ARG A 26 -44.71 49.06 10.62
N ARG A 27 -45.16 49.45 9.41
CA ARG A 27 -45.62 48.52 8.36
C ARG A 27 -45.04 48.87 6.98
N LYS A 28 -44.21 47.96 6.42
CA LYS A 28 -43.94 47.71 4.98
C LYS A 28 -43.28 48.86 4.15
N PRO A 29 -42.62 48.53 3.02
CA PRO A 29 -43.33 48.21 1.76
C PRO A 29 -43.11 46.78 1.22
N ARG A 30 -44.04 46.32 0.37
CA ARG A 30 -43.96 45.06 -0.39
C ARG A 30 -43.00 45.21 -1.58
N ARG A 31 -42.17 44.20 -1.86
CA ARG A 31 -41.69 43.91 -3.24
C ARG A 31 -42.46 42.71 -3.82
N LYS A 32 -42.70 42.72 -5.13
CA LYS A 32 -43.41 41.65 -5.86
C LYS A 32 -42.51 40.42 -6.05
N PRO A 33 -43.05 39.20 -6.17
CA PRO A 33 -42.26 38.02 -6.51
C PRO A 33 -41.83 38.08 -7.98
N LYS A 34 -40.59 37.67 -8.28
CA LYS A 34 -40.22 37.15 -9.61
C LYS A 34 -40.37 35.63 -9.57
N ALA A 35 -41.07 35.08 -10.56
CA ALA A 35 -40.98 33.66 -10.87
C ALA A 35 -39.66 33.38 -11.60
N GLY A 36 -39.08 32.22 -11.35
CA GLY A 36 -37.84 31.74 -11.97
C GLY A 36 -37.48 30.38 -11.39
N SER A 37 -37.65 29.33 -12.20
CA SER A 37 -37.13 27.96 -12.08
C SER A 37 -36.71 27.46 -10.69
N LYS A 38 -37.47 26.48 -10.18
CA LYS A 38 -36.89 25.43 -9.33
C LYS A 38 -35.88 24.63 -10.16
N GLU A 39 -34.64 24.57 -9.69
CA GLU A 39 -33.87 23.33 -9.72
C GLU A 39 -33.50 23.05 -8.26
N ASP A 40 -34.13 22.03 -7.68
CA ASP A 40 -33.81 21.56 -6.33
C ASP A 40 -32.50 20.76 -6.44
N GLY A 41 -31.36 21.47 -6.52
CA GLY A 41 -30.04 20.88 -6.34
C GLY A 41 -29.78 20.65 -4.86
N ASP A 42 -29.46 19.40 -4.48
CA ASP A 42 -29.02 19.09 -3.13
C ASP A 42 -27.82 19.99 -2.74
N PRO A 43 -27.74 20.45 -1.49
CA PRO A 43 -26.60 21.25 -1.05
C PRO A 43 -25.34 20.39 -1.13
N ILE A 44 -24.41 20.77 -2.01
CA ILE A 44 -23.06 20.19 -2.08
C ILE A 44 -22.51 20.14 -0.65
N ALA A 45 -22.17 18.93 -0.20
CA ALA A 45 -21.68 18.68 1.14
C ALA A 45 -20.28 19.30 1.30
N ASN A 46 -20.25 20.58 1.66
CA ASN A 46 -19.01 21.28 1.96
C ASN A 46 -18.32 20.59 3.13
N LEU A 47 -17.14 19.99 2.88
CA LEU A 47 -16.22 19.46 3.89
C LEU A 47 -16.13 20.43 5.09
N PRO A 48 -16.59 20.03 6.28
CA PRO A 48 -16.57 20.92 7.44
C PRO A 48 -15.12 21.20 7.88
N ARG A 49 -14.72 22.48 7.78
CA ARG A 49 -13.41 23.03 8.20
C ARG A 49 -12.19 22.32 7.61
N HIS A 50 -11.48 23.04 6.75
CA HIS A 50 -10.06 22.76 6.51
C HIS A 50 -9.29 22.65 7.84
N PRO A 51 -8.23 21.80 7.91
CA PRO A 51 -7.36 21.70 9.07
C PRO A 51 -6.84 23.08 9.52
N ALA A 52 -6.46 23.20 10.79
CA ALA A 52 -6.05 24.49 11.35
C ALA A 52 -4.98 25.17 10.48
N ALA A 53 -5.19 26.45 10.14
CA ALA A 53 -4.32 27.17 9.20
C ALA A 53 -2.85 27.27 9.66
N LYS A 54 -2.58 27.03 10.95
CA LYS A 54 -1.23 26.89 11.51
C LYS A 54 -0.92 25.41 11.73
N ALA A 55 0.11 24.92 11.04
CA ALA A 55 0.73 23.64 11.34
C ALA A 55 1.47 23.73 12.69
N VAL A 56 0.87 23.18 13.74
CA VAL A 56 1.45 23.08 15.09
C VAL A 56 1.13 21.69 15.58
N ALA A 57 2.16 20.89 15.89
CA ALA A 57 1.98 19.52 16.36
C ALA A 57 0.93 19.48 17.49
N PRO A 58 -0.20 18.76 17.32
CA PRO A 58 -1.34 18.79 18.23
C PRO A 58 -1.06 17.95 19.49
N TYR A 59 -0.09 18.41 20.26
CA TYR A 59 0.42 17.76 21.45
C TYR A 59 0.66 18.80 22.53
N SER A 60 0.12 18.54 23.72
CA SER A 60 0.44 19.31 24.92
C SER A 60 1.65 18.68 25.61
N PRO A 61 2.73 19.44 25.88
CA PRO A 61 3.87 18.95 26.65
C PRO A 61 3.47 18.30 27.98
N ARG A 62 4.21 17.27 28.40
CA ARG A 62 3.91 16.54 29.63
C ARG A 62 5.12 16.37 30.52
N SER A 63 5.87 15.30 30.30
CA SER A 63 7.11 14.96 30.98
C SER A 63 8.26 15.01 29.98
N GLU A 64 9.48 15.29 30.44
CA GLU A 64 10.67 15.34 29.58
C GLU A 64 10.87 14.03 28.80
N LEU A 65 10.46 12.89 29.39
CA LEU A 65 10.53 11.57 28.76
C LEU A 65 9.52 11.44 27.61
N GLU A 66 8.23 11.74 27.84
CA GLU A 66 7.20 11.69 26.79
C GLU A 66 7.51 12.69 25.65
N ASP A 67 7.98 13.89 26.00
CA ASP A 67 8.41 14.92 25.06
C ASP A 67 9.62 14.46 24.22
N SER A 68 10.59 13.77 24.84
CA SER A 68 11.76 13.20 24.15
C SER A 68 11.34 12.09 23.17
N TYR A 69 10.45 11.19 23.58
CA TYR A 69 9.91 10.14 22.72
C TYR A 69 9.13 10.72 21.52
N LEU A 70 8.31 11.76 21.73
CA LEU A 70 7.62 12.40 20.61
C LEU A 70 8.59 13.08 19.64
N ARG A 71 9.64 13.75 20.14
CA ARG A 71 10.71 14.33 19.29
C ARG A 71 11.41 13.23 18.49
N PHE A 72 11.68 12.07 19.08
CA PHE A 72 12.21 10.91 18.38
C PHE A 72 11.26 10.42 17.28
N LEU A 73 9.95 10.27 17.55
CA LEU A 73 8.99 9.84 16.52
C LEU A 73 8.89 10.85 15.37
N ILE A 74 8.81 12.14 15.67
CA ILE A 74 8.81 13.20 14.64
C ILE A 74 10.09 13.16 13.81
N TYR A 75 11.26 13.04 14.46
CA TYR A 75 12.55 12.92 13.79
C TYR A 75 12.62 11.67 12.91
N HIS A 76 12.17 10.51 13.41
CA HIS A 76 12.13 9.25 12.67
C HIS A 76 11.20 9.35 11.45
N TYR A 77 10.03 9.98 11.59
CA TYR A 77 9.15 10.19 10.45
C TYR A 77 9.82 11.07 9.38
N VAL A 78 10.30 12.26 9.76
CA VAL A 78 10.85 13.22 8.79
C VAL A 78 12.16 12.71 8.17
N THR A 79 13.06 12.12 8.94
CA THR A 79 14.41 11.76 8.45
C THR A 79 14.54 10.32 7.96
N VAL A 80 13.79 9.37 8.52
CA VAL A 80 13.84 7.97 8.08
C VAL A 80 12.73 7.70 7.08
N VAL A 81 11.46 7.88 7.47
CA VAL A 81 10.31 7.56 6.60
C VAL A 81 10.30 8.44 5.35
N CYS A 82 10.34 9.76 5.49
CA CYS A 82 10.30 10.67 4.35
C CYS A 82 11.65 10.71 3.59
N VAL A 83 12.75 11.08 4.25
CA VAL A 83 14.01 11.37 3.52
C VAL A 83 14.77 10.13 3.06
N ARG A 84 14.78 9.02 3.83
CA ARG A 84 15.65 7.85 3.54
C ARG A 84 14.93 6.64 2.93
N THR A 85 13.61 6.61 2.92
CA THR A 85 12.83 5.46 2.41
C THR A 85 11.75 5.90 1.43
N LEU A 86 11.30 4.98 0.58
CA LEU A 86 10.18 5.16 -0.34
C LEU A 86 8.85 4.64 0.24
N THR A 87 8.80 4.41 1.56
CA THR A 87 7.65 3.88 2.31
C THR A 87 6.48 4.85 2.47
N CYS A 88 6.58 6.09 1.96
CA CYS A 88 5.52 7.08 2.08
C CYS A 88 4.23 6.65 1.35
N VAL A 89 3.12 6.72 2.09
CA VAL A 89 1.76 6.33 1.69
C VAL A 89 1.09 7.36 0.77
N GLY A 90 1.73 8.51 0.58
CA GLY A 90 1.33 9.63 -0.28
C GLY A 90 2.57 10.48 -0.61
N PRO A 91 2.40 11.71 -1.12
CA PRO A 91 3.51 12.57 -1.52
C PRO A 91 4.46 12.83 -0.35
N ARG A 92 5.72 12.46 -0.54
CA ARG A 92 6.72 12.15 0.50
C ARG A 92 6.86 13.21 1.59
N PHE A 93 6.87 14.48 1.20
CA PHE A 93 7.13 15.61 2.11
C PHE A 93 5.87 16.33 2.63
N GLU A 94 4.70 15.95 2.14
CA GLU A 94 3.43 16.66 2.36
C GLU A 94 2.55 16.00 3.41
N TRP A 95 2.83 14.74 3.72
CA TRP A 95 2.09 13.93 4.67
C TRP A 95 2.16 14.44 6.12
N TYR A 96 3.37 14.80 6.57
CA TYR A 96 3.57 15.33 7.92
C TYR A 96 2.94 16.73 8.11
N PRO A 97 3.11 17.70 7.19
CA PRO A 97 2.38 18.97 7.21
C PRO A 97 0.85 18.87 7.28
N LEU A 98 0.25 17.84 6.67
CA LEU A 98 -1.18 17.56 6.84
C LEU A 98 -1.48 17.04 8.25
N ALA A 99 -0.74 16.03 8.71
CA ALA A 99 -0.97 15.38 9.99
C ALA A 99 -0.88 16.36 11.17
N VAL A 100 0.13 17.25 11.19
CA VAL A 100 0.27 18.24 12.28
C VAL A 100 -0.79 19.36 12.29
N ARG A 101 -1.78 19.33 11.40
CA ARG A 101 -2.95 20.24 11.45
C ARG A 101 -4.20 19.57 12.00
N ASP A 102 -4.12 18.28 12.37
CA ASP A 102 -5.24 17.48 12.83
C ASP A 102 -4.85 16.47 13.93
N ASP A 103 -5.45 16.61 15.12
CA ASP A 103 -5.13 15.79 16.30
C ASP A 103 -5.27 14.27 16.06
N ALA A 104 -6.36 13.82 15.43
CA ALA A 104 -6.64 12.40 15.25
C ALA A 104 -5.64 11.78 14.25
N PHE A 105 -5.39 12.50 13.16
CA PHE A 105 -4.48 12.07 12.12
C PHE A 105 -3.03 12.10 12.60
N PHE A 106 -2.60 13.16 13.31
CA PHE A 106 -1.27 13.20 13.95
C PHE A 106 -1.04 12.00 14.88
N HIS A 107 -1.99 11.72 15.78
CA HIS A 107 -1.86 10.60 16.69
C HIS A 107 -1.85 9.24 15.97
N SER A 108 -2.64 9.04 14.91
CA SER A 108 -2.57 7.80 14.11
C SER A 108 -1.24 7.68 13.35
N LEU A 109 -0.70 8.79 12.81
CA LEU A 109 0.59 8.81 12.13
C LEU A 109 1.75 8.49 13.09
N MET A 110 1.77 9.08 14.28
CA MET A 110 2.78 8.80 15.30
C MET A 110 2.71 7.34 15.80
N SER A 111 1.51 6.76 15.90
CA SER A 111 1.36 5.33 16.15
C SER A 111 1.98 4.49 15.03
N SER A 112 1.67 4.79 13.77
CA SER A 112 2.28 4.08 12.63
C SER A 112 3.81 4.21 12.60
N THR A 113 4.30 5.42 12.86
CA THR A 113 5.74 5.75 12.94
C THR A 113 6.44 4.97 14.06
N SER A 114 5.81 4.85 15.23
CA SER A 114 6.32 4.06 16.35
C SER A 114 6.43 2.57 15.99
N SER A 115 5.42 2.01 15.30
CA SER A 115 5.49 0.64 14.78
C SER A 115 6.62 0.44 13.77
N HIS A 116 6.85 1.42 12.89
CA HIS A 116 7.94 1.38 11.92
C HIS A 116 9.33 1.49 12.58
N ALA A 117 9.48 2.36 13.59
CA ALA A 117 10.71 2.48 14.36
C ALA A 117 11.06 1.17 15.10
N SER A 118 10.10 0.57 15.80
CA SER A 118 10.27 -0.74 16.44
C SER A 118 10.71 -1.83 15.47
N TYR A 119 10.10 -1.89 14.28
CA TYR A 119 10.50 -2.83 13.25
C TYR A 119 11.97 -2.63 12.83
N LEU A 120 12.38 -1.42 12.45
CA LEU A 120 13.76 -1.17 12.02
C LEU A 120 14.77 -1.44 13.14
N GLN A 121 14.37 -1.21 14.39
CA GLN A 121 15.18 -1.53 15.57
C GLN A 121 15.13 -3.01 15.97
N GLN A 122 14.27 -3.83 15.38
CA GLN A 122 14.00 -5.23 15.76
C GLN A 122 13.58 -5.38 17.25
N HIS A 123 12.79 -4.44 17.74
CA HIS A 123 12.25 -4.42 19.11
C HIS A 123 10.74 -4.64 19.11
N GLU A 124 10.19 -5.01 20.28
CA GLU A 124 8.75 -5.00 20.49
C GLU A 124 8.14 -3.60 20.33
N VAL A 125 6.84 -3.57 20.07
CA VAL A 125 6.09 -2.33 19.87
C VAL A 125 5.87 -1.63 21.24
N PRO A 126 6.39 -0.41 21.46
CA PRO A 126 6.42 0.23 22.77
C PRO A 126 5.04 0.73 23.19
N ARG A 127 4.95 1.12 24.47
CA ARG A 127 3.74 1.72 25.06
C ARG A 127 3.20 2.91 24.25
N ASP A 128 4.07 3.70 23.64
CA ASP A 128 3.70 4.91 22.91
C ASP A 128 2.89 4.64 21.64
N TYR A 129 3.15 3.51 20.96
CA TYR A 129 2.29 3.03 19.87
C TYR A 129 0.84 2.92 20.32
N PHE A 130 0.60 2.28 21.47
CA PHE A 130 -0.72 2.06 22.03
C PHE A 130 -1.34 3.34 22.58
N TYR A 131 -0.53 4.22 23.19
CA TYR A 131 -0.97 5.53 23.64
C TYR A 131 -1.46 6.39 22.46
N HIS A 132 -0.64 6.56 21.42
CA HIS A 132 -0.99 7.33 20.24
C HIS A 132 -2.19 6.72 19.51
N ARG A 133 -2.24 5.39 19.35
CA ARG A 133 -3.41 4.68 18.78
C ARG A 133 -4.68 4.94 19.58
N GLY A 134 -4.62 4.83 20.91
CA GLY A 134 -5.77 5.02 21.80
C GLY A 134 -6.31 6.45 21.78
N VAL A 135 -5.43 7.45 21.71
CA VAL A 135 -5.83 8.86 21.56
C VAL A 135 -6.51 9.09 20.21
N ALA A 136 -5.95 8.59 19.10
CA ALA A 136 -6.54 8.71 17.78
C ALA A 136 -7.92 8.03 17.68
N ILE A 137 -8.09 6.82 18.24
CA ILE A 137 -9.39 6.14 18.30
C ILE A 137 -10.42 6.96 19.09
N ARG A 138 -10.04 7.51 20.25
CA ARG A 138 -10.94 8.34 21.07
C ARG A 138 -11.38 9.60 20.33
N LEU A 139 -10.45 10.28 19.65
CA LEU A 139 -10.74 11.48 18.86
C LEU A 139 -11.62 11.15 17.65
N LEU A 140 -11.34 10.06 16.94
CA LEU A 140 -12.13 9.56 15.82
C LEU A 140 -13.57 9.25 16.25
N ASN A 141 -13.77 8.49 17.34
CA ASN A 141 -15.12 8.16 17.82
C ASN A 141 -15.92 9.43 18.15
N ALA A 142 -15.32 10.39 18.86
CA ALA A 142 -15.99 11.66 19.20
C ALA A 142 -16.33 12.52 17.96
N ARG A 143 -15.60 12.36 16.85
CA ARG A 143 -15.90 12.98 15.55
C ARG A 143 -17.07 12.29 14.84
N LEU A 144 -17.02 10.96 14.77
CA LEU A 144 -18.09 10.14 14.19
C LEU A 144 -19.44 10.34 14.92
N GLU A 145 -19.42 10.47 16.25
CA GLU A 145 -20.61 10.81 17.06
C GLU A 145 -21.26 12.16 16.69
N ARG A 146 -20.49 13.11 16.14
CA ARG A 146 -20.98 14.40 15.65
C ARG A 146 -21.34 14.40 14.16
N GLY A 147 -21.01 13.33 13.43
CA GLY A 147 -21.10 13.27 11.97
C GLY A 147 -19.98 14.03 11.25
N ASP A 148 -18.86 14.33 11.92
CA ASP A 148 -17.70 14.96 11.30
C ASP A 148 -17.07 13.99 10.26
N HIS A 149 -16.77 14.51 9.06
CA HIS A 149 -16.25 13.76 7.91
C HIS A 149 -15.17 14.57 7.15
N ASP A 150 -14.37 15.31 7.91
CA ASP A 150 -13.23 16.09 7.43
C ASP A 150 -12.05 15.22 6.95
N LEU A 151 -11.09 15.84 6.27
CA LEU A 151 -9.90 15.18 5.73
C LEU A 151 -9.03 14.51 6.80
N GLY A 152 -8.95 15.05 8.02
CA GLY A 152 -8.22 14.44 9.13
C GLY A 152 -8.90 13.16 9.62
N THR A 153 -10.24 13.18 9.70
CA THR A 153 -11.07 12.01 10.01
C THR A 153 -10.90 10.91 8.95
N ILE A 154 -10.98 11.25 7.67
CA ILE A 154 -10.75 10.31 6.55
C ILE A 154 -9.35 9.69 6.64
N ASN A 155 -8.30 10.51 6.75
CA ASN A 155 -6.94 10.02 6.82
C ASN A 155 -6.67 9.14 8.05
N THR A 156 -7.27 9.46 9.20
CA THR A 156 -7.20 8.62 10.41
C THR A 156 -7.79 7.23 10.16
N VAL A 157 -8.93 7.14 9.47
CA VAL A 157 -9.55 5.85 9.11
C VAL A 157 -8.67 5.08 8.11
N CYS A 158 -8.07 5.76 7.12
CA CYS A 158 -7.15 5.14 6.17
C CYS A 158 -5.93 4.51 6.88
N VAL A 159 -5.28 5.22 7.82
CA VAL A 159 -4.15 4.65 8.60
C VAL A 159 -4.57 3.37 9.34
N PHE A 160 -5.75 3.36 9.95
CA PHE A 160 -6.25 2.18 10.65
C PHE A 160 -6.64 1.04 9.70
N ALA A 161 -7.34 1.31 8.61
CA ALA A 161 -7.66 0.33 7.58
C ALA A 161 -6.40 -0.35 7.02
N GLN A 162 -5.39 0.45 6.68
CA GLN A 162 -4.09 -0.02 6.18
C GLN A 162 -3.37 -0.90 7.21
N GLN A 163 -3.32 -0.51 8.48
CA GLN A 163 -2.69 -1.31 9.54
C GLN A 163 -3.41 -2.65 9.78
N GLU A 164 -4.75 -2.69 9.71
CA GLU A 164 -5.51 -3.93 9.82
C GLU A 164 -5.32 -4.83 8.58
N ALA A 165 -5.16 -4.24 7.38
CA ALA A 165 -4.83 -4.96 6.15
C ALA A 165 -3.41 -5.58 6.21
N PHE A 166 -2.40 -4.78 6.54
CA PHE A 166 -1.01 -5.24 6.71
C PHE A 166 -0.87 -6.31 7.81
N GLY A 167 -1.69 -6.20 8.87
CA GLY A 167 -1.82 -7.20 9.92
C GLY A 167 -2.60 -8.47 9.54
N ASN A 168 -3.04 -8.61 8.28
CA ASN A 168 -3.88 -9.69 7.76
C ASN A 168 -5.14 -9.95 8.62
N ARG A 169 -5.89 -8.88 8.92
CA ARG A 169 -7.14 -8.94 9.69
C ARG A 169 -8.34 -8.58 8.79
N PRO A 170 -8.75 -9.47 7.86
CA PRO A 170 -9.74 -9.15 6.83
C PRO A 170 -11.08 -8.65 7.40
N LYS A 171 -11.51 -9.14 8.57
CA LYS A 171 -12.78 -8.69 9.18
C LYS A 171 -12.73 -7.23 9.61
N THR A 172 -11.71 -6.80 10.35
CA THR A 172 -11.55 -5.39 10.77
C THR A 172 -11.17 -4.49 9.61
N ALA A 173 -10.30 -4.94 8.69
CA ALA A 173 -10.00 -4.22 7.45
C ALA A 173 -11.28 -3.92 6.65
N LYS A 174 -12.18 -4.91 6.47
CA LYS A 174 -13.48 -4.70 5.82
C LYS A 174 -14.34 -3.68 6.56
N THR A 175 -14.41 -3.73 7.88
CA THR A 175 -15.16 -2.75 8.68
C THR A 175 -14.64 -1.33 8.48
N HIS A 176 -13.32 -1.13 8.51
CA HIS A 176 -12.74 0.20 8.26
C HIS A 176 -12.93 0.66 6.81
N MET A 177 -12.79 -0.22 5.81
CA MET A 177 -13.08 0.12 4.41
C MET A 177 -14.55 0.52 4.19
N MET A 178 -15.50 -0.20 4.80
CA MET A 178 -16.92 0.16 4.74
C MET A 178 -17.21 1.50 5.43
N GLY A 179 -16.53 1.81 6.55
CA GLY A 179 -16.62 3.11 7.22
C GLY A 179 -16.00 4.23 6.38
N LEU A 180 -14.85 4.00 5.75
CA LEU A 180 -14.18 4.94 4.86
C LEU A 180 -15.09 5.33 3.70
N LEU A 181 -15.70 4.36 3.02
CA LEU A 181 -16.63 4.61 1.91
C LEU A 181 -17.87 5.40 2.34
N GLN A 182 -18.36 5.21 3.58
CA GLN A 182 -19.45 6.02 4.13
C GLN A 182 -19.02 7.46 4.41
N LEU A 183 -17.82 7.69 4.93
CA LEU A 183 -17.26 9.03 5.11
C LEU A 183 -17.06 9.74 3.77
N VAL A 184 -16.42 9.09 2.80
CA VAL A 184 -16.23 9.63 1.44
C VAL A 184 -17.58 10.01 0.82
N LYS A 185 -18.61 9.16 0.95
CA LYS A 185 -19.97 9.48 0.48
C LYS A 185 -20.58 10.68 1.20
N ALA A 186 -20.37 10.82 2.52
CA ALA A 186 -20.83 11.97 3.29
C ALA A 186 -20.12 13.28 2.87
N SER A 187 -18.84 13.20 2.50
CA SER A 187 -18.02 14.31 1.99
C SER A 187 -18.33 14.74 0.55
N GLY A 188 -19.43 14.27 -0.06
CA GLY A 188 -19.77 14.55 -1.46
C GLY A 188 -19.14 13.61 -2.48
N GLY A 189 -18.70 12.42 -2.05
CA GLY A 189 -18.07 11.43 -2.91
C GLY A 189 -16.62 11.79 -3.28
N MET A 190 -16.10 11.16 -4.34
CA MET A 190 -14.74 11.41 -4.82
C MET A 190 -14.55 12.85 -5.33
N GLU A 191 -15.59 13.45 -5.90
CA GLU A 191 -15.59 14.84 -6.38
C GLU A 191 -15.35 15.83 -5.22
N GLY A 192 -15.98 15.61 -4.06
CA GLY A 192 -15.76 16.43 -2.86
C GLY A 192 -14.34 16.35 -2.30
N LEU A 193 -13.58 15.31 -2.66
CA LEU A 193 -12.18 15.10 -2.27
C LEU A 193 -11.17 15.47 -3.38
N SER A 194 -11.64 15.81 -4.59
CA SER A 194 -10.79 16.13 -5.76
C SER A 194 -9.78 17.25 -5.53
N SER A 195 -10.07 18.17 -4.60
CA SER A 195 -9.18 19.27 -4.21
C SER A 195 -8.02 18.87 -3.28
N ASP A 196 -7.99 17.64 -2.77
CA ASP A 196 -6.88 17.11 -1.97
C ASP A 196 -6.28 15.81 -2.55
N PRO A 197 -5.37 15.93 -3.54
CA PRO A 197 -4.71 14.78 -4.17
C PRO A 197 -3.76 14.02 -3.23
N LYS A 198 -3.53 14.50 -2.00
CA LYS A 198 -2.72 13.81 -0.99
C LYS A 198 -3.59 12.76 -0.31
N THR A 199 -4.76 13.16 0.19
CA THR A 199 -5.74 12.25 0.83
C THR A 199 -6.22 11.18 -0.15
N LEU A 200 -6.44 11.51 -1.42
CA LEU A 200 -6.85 10.54 -2.45
C LEU A 200 -5.85 9.40 -2.63
N ARG A 201 -4.54 9.69 -2.75
CA ARG A 201 -3.49 8.66 -2.88
C ARG A 201 -3.46 7.68 -1.70
N HIS A 202 -3.64 8.20 -0.49
CA HIS A 202 -3.72 7.36 0.71
C HIS A 202 -4.96 6.47 0.69
N MET A 203 -6.12 6.98 0.22
CA MET A 203 -7.31 6.17 0.03
C MET A 203 -7.08 5.05 -0.98
N TYR A 204 -6.45 5.32 -2.12
CA TYR A 204 -6.16 4.28 -3.13
C TYR A 204 -5.20 3.21 -2.62
N PHE A 205 -4.10 3.58 -1.96
CA PHE A 205 -3.20 2.57 -1.39
C PHE A 205 -3.89 1.77 -0.26
N THR A 206 -4.74 2.41 0.54
CA THR A 206 -5.56 1.72 1.56
C THR A 206 -6.52 0.72 0.91
N ASP A 207 -7.17 1.10 -0.18
CA ASP A 207 -8.10 0.25 -0.94
C ASP A 207 -7.40 -0.94 -1.61
N LEU A 208 -6.19 -0.74 -2.15
CA LEU A 208 -5.37 -1.82 -2.71
C LEU A 208 -4.94 -2.83 -1.62
N ALA A 209 -4.42 -2.35 -0.49
CA ALA A 209 -4.08 -3.22 0.65
C ALA A 209 -5.30 -3.97 1.19
N GLY A 210 -6.47 -3.30 1.23
CA GLY A 210 -7.76 -3.89 1.54
C GLY A 210 -8.15 -5.00 0.56
N ALA A 211 -8.14 -4.71 -0.74
CA ALA A 211 -8.47 -5.65 -1.82
C ALA A 211 -7.61 -6.92 -1.76
N ILE A 212 -6.30 -6.79 -1.57
CA ILE A 212 -5.37 -7.91 -1.40
C ILE A 212 -5.75 -8.76 -0.18
N THR A 213 -5.96 -8.12 0.98
CA THR A 213 -6.29 -8.80 2.24
C THR A 213 -7.65 -9.53 2.16
N LEU A 214 -8.61 -8.93 1.48
CA LEU A 214 -9.98 -9.44 1.32
C LEU A 214 -10.15 -10.45 0.17
N SER A 215 -9.11 -10.65 -0.66
CA SER A 215 -9.21 -11.38 -1.94
C SER A 215 -10.31 -10.80 -2.86
N ALA A 216 -10.35 -9.47 -2.98
CA ALA A 216 -11.38 -8.72 -3.69
C ALA A 216 -10.79 -7.83 -4.78
N LYS A 217 -11.67 -7.21 -5.57
CA LYS A 217 -11.36 -6.07 -6.44
C LYS A 217 -11.21 -4.79 -5.58
N PRO A 218 -10.30 -3.86 -5.91
CA PRO A 218 -10.33 -2.49 -5.40
C PRO A 218 -11.70 -1.87 -5.63
N ILE A 219 -12.17 -1.07 -4.67
CA ILE A 219 -13.49 -0.43 -4.69
C ILE A 219 -13.38 0.98 -5.28
N LEU A 220 -12.21 1.60 -5.22
CA LEU A 220 -11.96 2.96 -5.69
C LEU A 220 -11.29 2.95 -7.06
N GLU A 221 -12.00 3.54 -8.03
CA GLU A 221 -11.44 3.89 -9.33
C GLU A 221 -10.27 4.88 -9.16
N PRO A 222 -9.11 4.64 -9.81
CA PRO A 222 -7.96 5.53 -9.71
C PRO A 222 -8.22 6.88 -10.38
N SER A 223 -7.64 7.95 -9.84
CA SER A 223 -7.58 9.25 -10.53
C SER A 223 -6.37 9.38 -11.49
N ILE A 224 -5.54 8.35 -11.59
CA ILE A 224 -4.38 8.27 -12.49
C ILE A 224 -4.68 7.36 -13.67
N ASP A 225 -4.14 7.70 -14.85
CA ASP A 225 -4.26 6.84 -16.03
C ASP A 225 -3.38 5.58 -15.85
N ILE A 226 -4.03 4.46 -15.52
CA ILE A 226 -3.37 3.16 -15.34
C ILE A 226 -2.99 2.46 -16.65
N SER A 227 -3.20 3.10 -17.81
CA SER A 227 -2.81 2.59 -19.13
C SER A 227 -1.53 3.25 -19.69
N ASP A 228 -1.14 4.43 -19.21
CA ASP A 228 0.08 5.14 -19.62
C ASP A 228 1.33 4.59 -18.89
N PHE A 229 1.67 3.34 -19.18
CA PHE A 229 2.79 2.66 -18.54
C PHE A 229 4.14 3.36 -18.75
N GLU A 230 4.34 4.08 -19.86
CA GLU A 230 5.60 4.76 -20.15
C GLU A 230 5.82 5.95 -19.20
N THR A 231 4.79 6.75 -18.95
CA THR A 231 4.84 7.87 -18.01
C THR A 231 5.15 7.40 -16.58
N TYR A 232 4.56 6.29 -16.13
CA TYR A 232 4.74 5.77 -14.77
C TYR A 232 5.95 4.86 -14.58
N PHE A 233 6.31 4.03 -15.56
CA PHE A 233 7.46 3.11 -15.46
C PHE A 233 8.73 3.65 -16.12
N GLY A 234 8.64 4.71 -16.92
CA GLY A 234 9.74 5.20 -17.75
C GLY A 234 10.04 4.27 -18.94
N GLN A 235 10.67 4.81 -19.97
CA GLN A 235 11.08 4.07 -21.17
C GLN A 235 11.85 2.77 -20.81
N PRO A 236 11.52 1.61 -21.40
CA PRO A 236 12.26 0.38 -21.18
C PRO A 236 13.60 0.39 -21.94
N SER A 237 14.66 -0.11 -21.32
CA SER A 237 15.92 -0.37 -22.03
C SER A 237 15.75 -1.47 -23.09
N ALA A 238 16.66 -1.54 -24.07
CA ALA A 238 16.67 -2.59 -25.09
C ALA A 238 16.66 -4.00 -24.48
N ASP A 239 17.42 -4.21 -23.40
CA ASP A 239 17.43 -5.44 -22.62
C ASP A 239 16.05 -5.73 -22.02
N THR A 240 15.45 -4.75 -21.32
CA THR A 240 14.11 -4.89 -20.74
C THR A 240 13.08 -5.25 -21.82
N ILE A 241 13.09 -4.62 -22.99
CA ILE A 241 12.21 -4.96 -24.12
C ILE A 241 12.40 -6.43 -24.53
N SER A 242 13.65 -6.86 -24.72
CA SER A 242 14.00 -8.22 -25.17
C SER A 242 13.53 -9.29 -24.17
N TYR A 243 13.82 -9.10 -22.87
CA TYR A 243 13.45 -10.06 -21.83
C TYR A 243 11.94 -10.10 -21.59
N VAL A 244 11.28 -8.94 -21.56
CA VAL A 244 9.81 -8.83 -21.41
C VAL A 244 9.10 -9.51 -22.58
N GLN A 245 9.56 -9.31 -23.83
CA GLN A 245 9.00 -9.98 -25.00
C GLN A 245 9.22 -11.51 -24.97
N THR A 246 10.39 -11.95 -24.50
CA THR A 246 10.71 -13.38 -24.35
C THR A 246 9.82 -14.04 -23.30
N PHE A 247 9.65 -13.39 -22.13
CA PHE A 247 8.77 -13.84 -21.06
C PHE A 247 7.31 -13.91 -21.51
N ARG A 248 6.81 -12.85 -22.15
CA ARG A 248 5.47 -12.76 -22.77
C ARG A 248 5.21 -13.93 -23.71
N THR A 249 6.15 -14.20 -24.62
CA THR A 249 6.01 -15.24 -25.64
C THR A 249 6.01 -16.64 -25.03
N ARG A 250 6.87 -16.90 -24.04
CA ARG A 250 6.88 -18.19 -23.31
C ARG A 250 5.61 -18.42 -22.51
N LEU A 251 5.09 -17.38 -21.83
CA LEU A 251 3.81 -17.45 -21.11
C LEU A 251 2.63 -17.68 -22.06
N TYR A 252 2.58 -16.96 -23.17
CA TYR A 252 1.52 -17.14 -24.17
C TYR A 252 1.54 -18.54 -24.78
N ASN A 253 2.71 -19.05 -25.17
CA ASN A 253 2.83 -20.40 -25.74
C ASN A 253 2.47 -21.52 -24.75
N PHE A 254 2.59 -21.27 -23.43
CA PHE A 254 2.22 -22.24 -22.39
C PHE A 254 0.75 -22.14 -21.95
N THR A 255 0.16 -20.95 -21.94
CA THR A 255 -1.18 -20.69 -21.39
C THR A 255 -2.25 -20.40 -22.45
N THR A 256 -1.85 -19.96 -23.65
CA THR A 256 -2.71 -19.34 -24.68
C THR A 256 -3.48 -18.09 -24.22
N SER A 257 -3.16 -17.54 -23.04
CA SER A 257 -3.91 -16.45 -22.41
C SER A 257 -3.29 -15.08 -22.65
N HIS A 258 -4.13 -14.07 -22.91
CA HIS A 258 -3.72 -12.67 -23.02
C HIS A 258 -3.14 -12.08 -21.72
N LEU A 259 -3.34 -12.72 -20.56
CA LEU A 259 -2.66 -12.37 -19.31
C LEU A 259 -1.12 -12.44 -19.43
N SER A 260 -0.58 -13.12 -20.45
CA SER A 260 0.83 -13.04 -20.81
C SER A 260 1.30 -11.61 -21.07
N ASN A 261 0.47 -10.76 -21.67
CA ASN A 261 0.78 -9.35 -21.95
C ASN A 261 0.81 -8.54 -20.65
N VAL A 262 -0.18 -8.74 -19.77
CA VAL A 262 -0.23 -8.11 -18.43
C VAL A 262 1.01 -8.49 -17.61
N ALA A 263 1.38 -9.78 -17.60
CA ALA A 263 2.54 -10.27 -16.88
C ALA A 263 3.86 -9.72 -17.42
N ALA A 264 3.94 -9.51 -18.74
CA ALA A 264 5.08 -8.89 -19.40
C ALA A 264 5.21 -7.40 -19.01
N THR A 265 4.13 -6.63 -19.08
CA THR A 265 4.11 -5.22 -18.64
C THR A 265 4.41 -5.09 -17.14
N ALA A 266 3.95 -6.03 -16.32
CA ALA A 266 4.31 -6.07 -14.89
C ALA A 266 5.80 -6.35 -14.66
N LEU A 267 6.43 -7.20 -15.48
CA LEU A 267 7.89 -7.43 -15.42
C LEU A 267 8.69 -6.18 -15.84
N TRP A 268 8.24 -5.42 -16.84
CA TRP A 268 8.82 -4.11 -17.19
C TRP A 268 8.72 -3.14 -16.00
N GLY A 269 7.52 -2.95 -15.43
CA GLY A 269 7.31 -2.08 -14.28
C GLY A 269 8.16 -2.48 -13.07
N LEU A 270 8.23 -3.78 -12.75
CA LEU A 270 9.11 -4.30 -11.70
C LEU A 270 10.57 -3.93 -11.95
N ARG A 271 11.11 -4.17 -13.14
CA ARG A 271 12.50 -3.84 -13.50
C ARG A 271 12.75 -2.34 -13.37
N ASN A 272 12.00 -1.51 -14.10
CA ASN A 272 12.27 -0.07 -14.14
C ASN A 272 12.04 0.62 -12.79
N ILE A 273 10.97 0.28 -12.04
CA ILE A 273 10.73 0.88 -10.72
C ILE A 273 11.75 0.39 -9.68
N THR A 274 12.22 -0.87 -9.75
CA THR A 274 13.34 -1.33 -8.92
C THR A 274 14.59 -0.51 -9.23
N LYS A 275 14.95 -0.34 -10.50
CA LYS A 275 16.11 0.48 -10.88
C LYS A 275 15.99 1.92 -10.36
N LEU A 276 14.83 2.56 -10.53
CA LEU A 276 14.60 3.92 -10.03
C LEU A 276 14.72 4.01 -8.50
N ARG A 277 14.30 2.96 -7.77
CA ARG A 277 14.44 2.84 -6.31
C ARG A 277 15.91 2.62 -5.89
N ASP A 278 16.66 1.82 -6.64
CA ASP A 278 18.09 1.59 -6.38
C ASP A 278 18.91 2.85 -6.69
N ASP A 279 18.67 3.49 -7.84
CA ASP A 279 19.25 4.78 -8.24
C ASP A 279 18.96 5.89 -7.19
N PHE A 280 17.79 5.87 -6.55
CA PHE A 280 17.47 6.75 -5.42
C PHE A 280 18.37 6.49 -4.19
N HIS A 281 18.59 5.23 -3.81
CA HIS A 281 19.44 4.87 -2.67
C HIS A 281 20.93 5.09 -2.92
N GLU A 282 21.36 5.02 -4.18
CA GLU A 282 22.69 5.41 -4.63
C GLU A 282 22.87 6.94 -4.70
N GLY A 283 21.79 7.72 -4.55
CA GLY A 283 21.81 9.18 -4.65
C GLY A 283 21.95 9.70 -6.08
N THR A 284 21.70 8.85 -7.08
CA THR A 284 21.82 9.18 -8.52
C THR A 284 20.49 9.62 -9.14
N ALA A 285 19.35 9.39 -8.46
CA ALA A 285 18.02 9.84 -8.89
C ALA A 285 17.19 10.48 -7.75
N SER A 286 16.34 11.46 -8.10
CA SER A 286 15.23 11.91 -7.26
C SER A 286 13.92 11.46 -7.91
N PRO A 287 13.22 10.44 -7.35
CA PRO A 287 12.04 9.87 -7.99
C PRO A 287 10.74 10.65 -7.73
N ASP A 288 10.77 11.58 -6.77
CA ASP A 288 9.71 12.53 -6.45
C ASP A 288 10.13 13.95 -6.84
N THR A 289 9.15 14.80 -7.14
CA THR A 289 9.34 16.26 -7.34
C THR A 289 8.94 17.04 -6.08
N GLU A 290 9.14 18.36 -6.09
CA GLU A 290 8.68 19.25 -5.01
C GLU A 290 7.15 19.38 -4.94
N LEU A 291 6.45 19.26 -6.09
CA LEU A 291 5.00 19.47 -6.16
C LEU A 291 4.26 18.14 -6.02
N SER A 292 3.43 18.03 -4.99
CA SER A 292 2.55 16.87 -4.79
C SER A 292 1.48 16.67 -5.89
N THR A 293 1.35 17.59 -6.84
CA THR A 293 0.52 17.42 -8.04
C THR A 293 1.18 16.59 -9.13
N ASP A 294 2.50 16.49 -9.12
CA ASP A 294 3.25 15.74 -10.13
C ASP A 294 3.31 14.24 -9.76
N ILE A 295 3.81 13.42 -10.70
CA ILE A 295 4.00 11.98 -10.50
C ILE A 295 5.02 11.75 -9.39
N GLN A 296 4.54 11.16 -8.29
CA GLN A 296 5.37 10.70 -7.17
C GLN A 296 5.76 9.23 -7.39
N PHE A 297 6.78 8.75 -6.69
CA PHE A 297 7.17 7.34 -6.74
C PHE A 297 6.02 6.40 -6.35
N THR A 298 5.20 6.77 -5.36
CA THR A 298 4.04 5.96 -4.95
C THR A 298 2.98 5.82 -6.05
N ASP A 299 2.87 6.78 -6.97
CA ASP A 299 1.94 6.71 -8.11
C ASP A 299 2.42 5.63 -9.10
N ARG A 300 3.74 5.58 -9.35
CA ARG A 300 4.37 4.53 -10.17
C ARG A 300 4.12 3.15 -9.60
N VAL A 301 4.23 3.01 -8.27
CA VAL A 301 3.94 1.75 -7.57
C VAL A 301 2.44 1.42 -7.58
N GLU A 302 1.55 2.40 -7.46
CA GLU A 302 0.10 2.19 -7.58
C GLU A 302 -0.29 1.62 -8.96
N VAL A 303 0.24 2.17 -10.06
CA VAL A 303 -0.02 1.65 -11.41
C VAL A 303 0.45 0.20 -11.53
N LEU A 304 1.64 -0.13 -11.00
CA LEU A 304 2.14 -1.51 -11.00
C LEU A 304 1.28 -2.44 -10.13
N GLU A 305 0.84 -2.00 -8.96
CA GLU A 305 0.00 -2.78 -8.03
C GLU A 305 -1.39 -3.06 -8.62
N ARG A 306 -1.99 -2.08 -9.32
CA ARG A 306 -3.25 -2.24 -10.07
C ARG A 306 -3.11 -3.11 -11.31
N LEU A 307 -1.99 -3.03 -12.03
CA LEU A 307 -1.68 -3.94 -13.14
C LEU A 307 -1.54 -5.38 -12.66
N VAL A 308 -0.84 -5.59 -11.53
CA VAL A 308 -0.64 -6.89 -10.91
C VAL A 308 -1.94 -7.49 -10.37
N HIS A 309 -2.94 -6.69 -9.99
CA HIS A 309 -4.26 -7.16 -9.56
C HIS A 309 -4.90 -8.12 -10.58
N GLN A 310 -4.83 -7.77 -11.87
CA GLN A 310 -5.38 -8.56 -12.98
C GLN A 310 -4.75 -9.95 -13.14
N LEU A 311 -3.57 -10.19 -12.55
CA LEU A 311 -2.85 -11.46 -12.63
C LEU A 311 -3.30 -12.48 -11.58
N TRP A 312 -3.87 -12.02 -10.46
CA TRP A 312 -4.23 -12.90 -9.34
C TRP A 312 -5.70 -12.88 -8.94
N TYR A 313 -6.45 -11.84 -9.32
CA TYR A 313 -7.89 -11.75 -9.12
C TYR A 313 -8.64 -12.21 -10.37
N VAL A 314 -9.82 -12.81 -10.19
CA VAL A 314 -10.76 -13.15 -11.25
C VAL A 314 -12.14 -12.68 -10.82
N GLU A 315 -12.85 -11.98 -11.70
CA GLU A 315 -14.19 -11.47 -11.42
C GLU A 315 -15.29 -12.46 -11.86
N ASP A 316 -15.13 -13.11 -13.01
CA ASP A 316 -16.00 -14.20 -13.47
C ASP A 316 -15.44 -15.57 -13.08
N GLY A 317 -16.24 -16.39 -12.40
CA GLY A 317 -15.87 -17.77 -12.06
C GLY A 317 -15.74 -18.72 -13.26
N GLN A 318 -16.15 -18.30 -14.47
CA GLN A 318 -15.92 -19.04 -15.72
C GLN A 318 -14.52 -18.80 -16.33
N ASP A 319 -13.85 -17.69 -16.00
CA ASP A 319 -12.51 -17.39 -16.53
C ASP A 319 -11.43 -18.21 -15.81
N GLU A 320 -10.82 -19.16 -16.52
CA GLU A 320 -9.74 -19.96 -15.94
C GLU A 320 -8.41 -19.18 -15.90
N GLN A 321 -8.17 -18.47 -14.81
CA GLN A 321 -6.86 -17.88 -14.54
C GLN A 321 -5.85 -18.98 -14.19
N HIS A 322 -4.93 -19.25 -15.12
CA HIS A 322 -3.84 -20.20 -14.94
C HIS A 322 -3.04 -19.90 -13.68
N ALA A 323 -2.68 -20.94 -12.93
CA ALA A 323 -2.04 -20.77 -11.63
C ALA A 323 -0.69 -20.02 -11.69
N ILE A 324 0.05 -20.12 -12.80
CA ILE A 324 1.29 -19.35 -13.03
C ILE A 324 1.09 -17.82 -12.99
N PHE A 325 -0.06 -17.30 -13.46
CA PHE A 325 -0.36 -15.87 -13.35
C PHE A 325 -0.64 -15.48 -11.90
N ARG A 326 -1.35 -16.33 -11.15
CA ARG A 326 -1.64 -16.09 -9.72
C ARG A 326 -0.39 -16.11 -8.86
N THR A 327 0.48 -17.11 -9.04
CA THR A 327 1.74 -17.19 -8.26
C THR A 327 2.66 -16.03 -8.60
N PHE A 328 2.79 -15.69 -9.89
CA PHE A 328 3.55 -14.52 -10.32
C PHE A 328 2.96 -13.24 -9.71
N GLY A 329 1.67 -12.99 -9.86
CA GLY A 329 0.99 -11.81 -9.34
C GLY A 329 1.11 -11.64 -7.82
N TRP A 330 0.90 -12.69 -7.03
CA TRP A 330 1.12 -12.62 -5.58
C TRP A 330 2.61 -12.45 -5.21
N THR A 331 3.54 -13.00 -5.99
CA THR A 331 4.98 -12.77 -5.78
C THR A 331 5.36 -11.33 -6.09
N CYS A 332 4.81 -10.76 -7.18
CA CYS A 332 4.93 -9.34 -7.50
C CYS A 332 4.44 -8.47 -6.35
N LEU A 333 3.30 -8.81 -5.70
CA LEU A 333 2.84 -8.08 -4.52
C LEU A 333 3.83 -8.16 -3.33
N ILE A 334 4.35 -9.35 -3.01
CA ILE A 334 5.36 -9.49 -1.95
C ILE A 334 6.59 -8.62 -2.27
N TYR A 335 7.04 -8.64 -3.53
CA TYR A 335 8.16 -7.83 -3.99
C TYR A 335 7.86 -6.32 -3.94
N ILE A 336 6.69 -5.88 -4.41
CA ILE A 336 6.22 -4.49 -4.34
C ILE A 336 6.23 -4.02 -2.87
N TYR A 337 5.67 -4.80 -1.95
CA TYR A 337 5.54 -4.39 -0.56
C TYR A 337 6.91 -4.36 0.14
N THR A 338 7.76 -5.39 -0.06
CA THR A 338 9.03 -5.51 0.68
C THR A 338 10.22 -4.79 0.05
N ILE A 339 10.22 -4.54 -1.26
CA ILE A 339 11.34 -3.92 -1.98
C ILE A 339 11.00 -2.52 -2.49
N LEU A 340 9.82 -2.31 -3.10
CA LEU A 340 9.48 -1.01 -3.69
C LEU A 340 8.88 -0.05 -2.65
N ARG A 341 7.95 -0.54 -1.81
CA ARG A 341 7.37 0.21 -0.67
C ARG A 341 8.20 0.08 0.61
N GLU A 342 9.23 -0.77 0.60
CA GLU A 342 10.20 -0.98 1.70
C GLU A 342 9.55 -1.33 3.06
N LEU A 343 8.36 -1.95 3.01
CA LEU A 343 7.60 -2.33 4.19
C LEU A 343 8.24 -3.56 4.88
N PRO A 344 7.97 -3.77 6.18
CA PRO A 344 8.49 -4.92 6.91
C PRO A 344 8.19 -6.25 6.21
N LYS A 345 9.20 -7.10 6.03
CA LYS A 345 9.01 -8.41 5.40
C LYS A 345 8.13 -9.34 6.26
N GLU A 346 8.12 -9.10 7.56
CA GLU A 346 7.32 -9.76 8.61
C GLU A 346 5.86 -9.30 8.69
N LEU A 347 5.42 -8.32 7.86
CA LEU A 347 4.00 -7.99 7.79
C LEU A 347 3.18 -9.23 7.43
N ALA A 348 2.13 -9.50 8.20
CA ALA A 348 1.33 -10.72 8.05
C ALA A 348 0.66 -10.85 6.66
N ILE A 349 0.45 -9.72 5.95
CA ILE A 349 0.02 -9.72 4.54
C ILE A 349 1.02 -10.46 3.62
N ASN A 350 2.33 -10.33 3.84
CA ASN A 350 3.36 -10.98 3.03
C ASN A 350 3.41 -12.50 3.29
N THR A 351 3.37 -12.90 4.55
CA THR A 351 3.30 -14.32 4.94
C THR A 351 2.00 -14.96 4.43
N MET A 352 0.89 -14.22 4.45
CA MET A 352 -0.40 -14.65 3.90
C MET A 352 -0.33 -14.84 2.37
N LEU A 353 0.30 -13.91 1.63
CA LEU A 353 0.51 -14.05 0.19
C LEU A 353 1.39 -15.27 -0.14
N ALA A 354 2.47 -15.51 0.62
CA ALA A 354 3.27 -16.73 0.47
C ALA A 354 2.42 -17.99 0.73
N GLY A 355 1.56 -18.00 1.75
CA GLY A 355 0.62 -19.08 2.00
C GLY A 355 -0.35 -19.34 0.83
N ARG A 356 -0.84 -18.29 0.15
CA ARG A 356 -1.66 -18.41 -1.07
C ARG A 356 -0.88 -19.05 -2.22
N ILE A 357 0.37 -18.61 -2.44
CA ILE A 357 1.26 -19.14 -3.48
C ILE A 357 1.53 -20.63 -3.25
N LYS A 358 1.92 -21.03 -2.04
CA LYS A 358 2.10 -22.45 -1.67
C LYS A 358 0.82 -23.24 -1.92
N SER A 359 -0.32 -22.76 -1.45
CA SER A 359 -1.62 -23.44 -1.62
C SER A 359 -1.98 -23.65 -3.10
N ALA A 360 -1.69 -22.69 -3.97
CA ALA A 360 -1.90 -22.83 -5.41
C ALA A 360 -0.94 -23.88 -6.04
N LEU A 361 0.35 -23.84 -5.67
CA LEU A 361 1.38 -24.78 -6.12
C LEU A 361 1.12 -26.23 -5.68
N GLU A 362 0.48 -26.43 -4.53
CA GLU A 362 0.14 -27.76 -4.00
C GLU A 362 -1.19 -28.30 -4.55
N SER A 363 -2.18 -27.45 -4.85
CA SER A 363 -3.56 -27.90 -5.11
C SER A 363 -3.93 -28.14 -6.58
N ARG A 364 -3.21 -27.57 -7.56
CA ARG A 364 -3.68 -27.54 -8.96
C ARG A 364 -2.64 -27.73 -10.05
N MET A 365 -1.37 -28.03 -9.73
CA MET A 365 -0.27 -27.90 -10.68
C MET A 365 0.53 -29.19 -10.87
N GLU A 366 0.85 -29.51 -12.13
CA GLU A 366 2.02 -30.29 -12.48
C GLU A 366 3.29 -29.50 -12.15
N LEU A 367 3.55 -29.32 -10.86
CA LEU A 367 4.59 -28.45 -10.34
C LEU A 367 5.96 -28.75 -10.96
N ASN A 368 6.27 -30.02 -11.23
CA ASN A 368 7.52 -30.41 -11.88
C ASN A 368 7.64 -29.89 -13.33
N VAL A 369 6.55 -29.86 -14.11
CA VAL A 369 6.54 -29.30 -15.47
C VAL A 369 6.75 -27.80 -15.43
N LEU A 370 6.11 -27.10 -14.49
CA LEU A 370 6.28 -25.66 -14.32
C LEU A 370 7.67 -25.26 -13.83
N LEU A 371 8.21 -25.98 -12.84
CA LEU A 371 9.60 -25.83 -12.39
C LEU A 371 10.61 -26.13 -13.52
N ALA A 372 10.29 -27.01 -14.47
CA ALA A 372 11.14 -27.30 -15.62
C ALA A 372 11.03 -26.22 -16.73
N THR A 373 9.81 -25.74 -17.02
CA THR A 373 9.53 -24.79 -18.11
C THR A 373 9.90 -23.35 -17.76
N PHE A 374 9.74 -22.94 -16.50
CA PHE A 374 9.93 -21.55 -16.03
C PHE A 374 10.92 -21.46 -14.85
N LYS A 375 12.07 -22.12 -15.00
CA LYS A 375 13.12 -22.25 -13.96
C LYS A 375 13.47 -20.93 -13.25
N ASP A 376 13.75 -19.87 -14.02
CA ASP A 376 14.19 -18.58 -13.47
C ASP A 376 13.06 -17.88 -12.69
N LEU A 377 11.85 -17.82 -13.26
CA LEU A 377 10.65 -17.29 -12.59
C LEU A 377 10.40 -18.03 -11.26
N PHE A 378 10.28 -19.36 -11.28
CA PHE A 378 9.96 -20.09 -10.06
C PHE A 378 11.08 -20.03 -9.04
N LEU A 379 12.35 -19.96 -9.45
CA LEU A 379 13.46 -19.79 -8.51
C LEU A 379 13.38 -18.43 -7.79
N TRP A 380 13.07 -17.36 -8.55
CA TRP A 380 12.77 -16.05 -7.99
C TRP A 380 11.55 -16.07 -7.06
N GLU A 381 10.44 -16.70 -7.48
CA GLU A 381 9.25 -16.88 -6.61
C GLU A 381 9.61 -17.59 -5.30
N MET A 382 10.39 -18.68 -5.34
CA MET A 382 10.75 -19.43 -4.14
C MET A 382 11.65 -18.60 -3.20
N PHE A 383 12.56 -17.78 -3.72
CA PHE A 383 13.39 -16.90 -2.89
C PHE A 383 12.60 -15.74 -2.29
N VAL A 384 11.76 -15.06 -3.08
CA VAL A 384 10.91 -13.96 -2.59
C VAL A 384 9.92 -14.46 -1.54
N CYS A 385 9.24 -15.59 -1.79
CA CYS A 385 8.31 -16.19 -0.83
C CYS A 385 9.03 -16.74 0.41
N GLY A 386 10.15 -17.44 0.23
CA GLY A 386 10.93 -18.00 1.34
C GLY A 386 11.44 -16.94 2.32
N ARG A 387 11.70 -15.72 1.84
CA ARG A 387 12.11 -14.55 2.66
C ARG A 387 11.01 -14.06 3.62
N VAL A 388 9.73 -14.22 3.27
CA VAL A 388 8.56 -13.72 4.04
C VAL A 388 7.72 -14.82 4.69
N ALA A 389 7.94 -16.08 4.33
CA ALA A 389 7.21 -17.23 4.84
C ALA A 389 7.51 -17.54 6.31
N ASP A 390 6.53 -18.14 6.98
CA ASP A 390 6.66 -18.69 8.33
C ASP A 390 7.61 -19.92 8.35
N GLY A 391 7.92 -20.45 9.53
CA GLY A 391 8.87 -21.55 9.67
C GLY A 391 8.49 -22.83 8.87
N ARG A 392 7.20 -23.12 8.67
CA ARG A 392 6.74 -24.33 7.96
C ARG A 392 6.69 -24.11 6.46
N ASP A 393 6.21 -22.96 6.03
CA ASP A 393 6.09 -22.62 4.61
C ASP A 393 7.45 -22.28 4.02
N ARG A 394 8.38 -21.71 4.79
CA ARG A 394 9.78 -21.50 4.39
C ARG A 394 10.48 -22.81 3.99
N THR A 395 10.24 -23.90 4.71
CA THR A 395 10.77 -25.23 4.35
C THR A 395 10.22 -25.72 3.01
N PHE A 396 8.95 -25.45 2.69
CA PHE A 396 8.38 -25.75 1.37
C PHE A 396 9.13 -24.98 0.28
N PHE A 397 9.23 -23.65 0.39
CA PHE A 397 9.89 -22.81 -0.62
C PHE A 397 11.37 -23.18 -0.81
N ALA A 398 12.11 -23.37 0.30
CA ALA A 398 13.49 -23.82 0.27
C ALA A 398 13.63 -25.18 -0.45
N SER A 399 12.77 -26.16 -0.14
CA SER A 399 12.79 -27.48 -0.79
C SER A 399 12.56 -27.38 -2.30
N LYS A 400 11.66 -26.51 -2.78
CA LYS A 400 11.46 -26.31 -4.23
C LYS A 400 12.65 -25.58 -4.88
N ALA A 401 13.19 -24.54 -4.24
CA ALA A 401 14.39 -23.84 -4.72
C ALA A 401 15.57 -24.80 -4.88
N THR A 402 15.85 -25.63 -3.87
CA THR A 402 16.89 -26.67 -3.90
C THR A 402 16.70 -27.63 -5.08
N LYS A 403 15.46 -28.04 -5.42
CA LYS A 403 15.21 -28.89 -6.60
C LYS A 403 15.58 -28.19 -7.91
N ILE A 404 15.27 -26.91 -8.07
CA ILE A 404 15.67 -26.13 -9.26
C ILE A 404 17.20 -26.03 -9.32
N LEU A 405 17.86 -25.67 -8.21
CA LEU A 405 19.31 -25.48 -8.13
C LEU A 405 20.09 -26.77 -8.46
N ILE A 406 19.69 -27.91 -7.88
CA ILE A 406 20.26 -29.23 -8.21
C ILE A 406 20.06 -29.56 -9.69
N THR A 407 18.88 -29.30 -10.24
CA THR A 407 18.59 -29.53 -11.68
C THR A 407 19.43 -28.64 -12.60
N ARG A 408 19.88 -27.47 -12.12
CA ARG A 408 20.81 -26.56 -12.82
C ARG A 408 22.29 -26.82 -12.50
N LYS A 409 22.62 -27.76 -11.60
CA LYS A 409 23.98 -28.00 -11.07
C LYS A 409 24.60 -26.75 -10.43
N LEU A 410 23.79 -25.94 -9.76
CA LEU A 410 24.21 -24.71 -9.08
C LEU A 410 24.41 -24.99 -7.58
N GLU A 411 25.66 -25.25 -7.21
CA GLU A 411 26.05 -25.62 -5.84
C GLU A 411 26.92 -24.55 -5.16
N HIS A 412 27.55 -23.66 -5.94
CA HIS A 412 28.43 -22.60 -5.45
C HIS A 412 27.66 -21.28 -5.25
N GLN A 413 28.05 -20.51 -4.23
CA GLN A 413 27.34 -19.31 -3.77
C GLN A 413 27.10 -18.29 -4.89
N GLU A 414 28.10 -18.00 -5.72
CA GLU A 414 28.01 -17.03 -6.82
C GLU A 414 26.95 -17.44 -7.86
N GLY A 415 26.93 -18.71 -8.27
CA GLY A 415 25.93 -19.23 -9.21
C GLY A 415 24.52 -19.28 -8.63
N ILE A 416 24.38 -19.46 -7.31
CA ILE A 416 23.08 -19.38 -6.61
C ILE A 416 22.58 -17.93 -6.56
N LEU A 417 23.45 -16.98 -6.19
CA LEU A 417 23.12 -15.55 -6.19
C LEU A 417 22.75 -15.06 -7.59
N GLY A 418 23.55 -15.43 -8.60
CA GLY A 418 23.24 -15.11 -9.99
C GLY A 418 21.89 -15.68 -10.43
N ALA A 419 21.63 -16.96 -10.18
CA ALA A 419 20.33 -17.55 -10.52
C ALA A 419 19.13 -16.97 -9.73
N ALA A 420 19.36 -16.32 -8.59
CA ALA A 420 18.33 -15.57 -7.87
C ALA A 420 18.00 -14.22 -8.53
N GLU A 421 19.00 -13.55 -9.12
CA GLU A 421 18.82 -12.29 -9.85
C GLU A 421 18.35 -12.50 -11.31
N ALA A 422 18.73 -13.62 -11.93
CA ALA A 422 18.56 -13.90 -13.36
C ALA A 422 17.13 -13.82 -13.92
N PHE A 423 16.08 -13.76 -13.08
CA PHE A 423 14.72 -13.48 -13.55
C PHE A 423 14.48 -11.98 -13.78
N LEU A 424 14.91 -11.12 -12.84
CA LEU A 424 14.77 -9.68 -12.96
C LEU A 424 15.91 -9.04 -13.76
N TRP A 425 17.12 -9.59 -13.68
CA TRP A 425 18.35 -9.00 -14.24
C TRP A 425 19.25 -10.00 -15.01
N PRO A 426 18.71 -10.82 -15.93
CA PRO A 426 19.49 -11.81 -16.70
C PRO A 426 20.74 -11.24 -17.40
N GLU A 427 20.73 -9.97 -17.81
CA GLU A 427 21.87 -9.29 -18.43
C GLU A 427 23.13 -9.25 -17.52
N ARG A 428 22.96 -9.24 -16.19
CA ARG A 428 24.08 -9.21 -15.21
C ARG A 428 24.96 -10.46 -15.26
N HIS A 429 24.53 -11.52 -15.95
CA HIS A 429 25.31 -12.76 -16.13
C HIS A 429 26.02 -12.85 -17.48
N VAL A 430 25.69 -11.96 -18.43
CA VAL A 430 26.27 -11.98 -19.79
C VAL A 430 27.60 -11.21 -19.83
N SER A 431 27.84 -10.31 -18.87
CA SER A 431 29.07 -9.51 -18.75
C SER A 431 30.27 -10.24 -18.13
N GLY A 432 30.19 -11.54 -17.87
CA GLY A 432 31.32 -12.36 -17.42
C GLY A 432 32.28 -12.70 -18.56
N THR A 433 33.24 -11.83 -18.84
CA THR A 433 34.34 -12.15 -19.77
C THR A 433 35.14 -13.36 -19.29
N PRO A 434 35.58 -14.27 -20.18
CA PRO A 434 36.38 -15.41 -19.80
C PRO A 434 37.75 -14.96 -19.27
N SER A 435 38.25 -15.66 -18.25
CA SER A 435 39.56 -15.40 -17.66
C SER A 435 40.67 -15.47 -18.71
N SER A 436 41.41 -14.38 -18.89
CA SER A 436 42.62 -14.31 -19.71
C SER A 436 43.81 -15.01 -19.02
N ALA A 437 43.63 -16.27 -18.63
CA ALA A 437 44.63 -17.10 -17.97
C ALA A 437 45.06 -18.30 -18.84
N ALA A 438 45.10 -18.10 -20.16
CA ALA A 438 45.58 -19.08 -21.13
C ALA A 438 46.18 -18.38 -22.36
N LEU A 439 47.38 -17.79 -22.21
CA LEU A 439 48.35 -17.49 -23.30
C LEU A 439 49.63 -16.79 -22.76
N SER A 440 50.43 -17.51 -21.95
CA SER A 440 51.88 -17.26 -21.85
C SER A 440 52.61 -18.48 -21.27
N GLY A 441 52.50 -19.61 -21.96
CA GLY A 441 53.58 -20.60 -21.91
C GLY A 441 54.74 -20.03 -22.71
N HIS A 442 55.82 -19.65 -22.04
CA HIS A 442 57.08 -19.33 -22.69
C HIS A 442 58.21 -20.01 -21.95
N ASP A 443 59.06 -20.67 -22.73
CA ASP A 443 59.93 -21.73 -22.26
C ASP A 443 61.15 -21.20 -21.51
N HIS A 444 61.58 -21.96 -20.50
CA HIS A 444 62.91 -21.82 -19.92
C HIS A 444 63.92 -22.47 -20.87
N GLU A 445 64.47 -21.70 -21.80
CA GLU A 445 65.77 -22.05 -22.40
C GLU A 445 66.90 -21.54 -21.51
N MET A 446 67.76 -22.46 -21.07
CA MET A 446 69.07 -22.13 -20.51
C MET A 446 70.04 -21.85 -21.67
N THR A 447 70.80 -20.76 -21.56
CA THR A 447 72.08 -20.64 -22.25
C THR A 447 73.12 -20.13 -21.25
N ASP A 448 74.20 -20.89 -21.09
CA ASP A 448 75.42 -20.45 -20.42
C ASP A 448 76.08 -19.32 -21.23
N GLU A 449 76.48 -18.24 -20.56
CA GLU A 449 77.84 -17.62 -20.55
C GLU A 449 77.90 -16.39 -19.61
#